data_AF-A0A814PB82-F1
#
_entry.id   AF-A0A814PB82-F1
#
_cell.length_a   1.000
_cell.length_b   1.000
_cell.length_c   1.000
_cell.angle_alpha   90.00
_cell.angle_beta   90.00
_cell.angle_gamma   90.00
#
_symmetry.space_group_name_H-M   'P 1'
#
loop_
_entity.id
_entity.type
_entity.pdbx_description
1 polymer ?
#
loop_
_entity_poly.entity_id
_entity_poly.type
_entity_poly.pdbx_seq_one_letter_code
_entity_poly.pdbx_strand_id
1 'polypeptide(L)'
;MITNLINSAKDLGFKLCPSTIVSDFEQAAINAYELCFKNVIVKGCHFHFTQCLSKNIQKVGYCEEYSSKNKVNEWINMFKSLTFLLQDLIPSAFDLINNLLPKYNSKFNEFLNYFKDTWYGNSKVKYSFNLWNHYYTEGTRTNNHVEGYNHKINNYINYAHPHIYSSINTLKY
;
A
#
# COMPACT_ATOMS: atom_id res chain seq x y z
N MET A 1 -10.16 -17.52 -1.46
CA MET A 1 -8.87 -17.41 -2.18
C MET A 1 -7.71 -17.92 -1.34
N ILE A 2 -7.42 -17.34 -0.16
CA ILE A 2 -6.29 -17.76 0.70
C ILE A 2 -6.39 -19.20 1.22
N THR A 3 -7.59 -19.66 1.58
CA THR A 3 -7.84 -21.04 2.04
C THR A 3 -7.54 -22.07 0.96
N ASN A 4 -7.87 -21.75 -0.30
CA ASN A 4 -7.57 -22.62 -1.44
C ASN A 4 -6.07 -22.72 -1.66
N LEU A 5 -5.34 -21.59 -1.56
CA LEU A 5 -3.88 -21.58 -1.63
C LEU A 5 -3.25 -22.44 -0.53
N ILE A 6 -3.75 -22.34 0.70
CA ILE A 6 -3.29 -23.15 1.83
C ILE A 6 -3.53 -24.64 1.58
N ASN A 7 -4.70 -25.01 1.05
CA ASN A 7 -5.02 -26.39 0.75
C ASN A 7 -4.16 -26.93 -0.41
N SER A 8 -4.02 -26.19 -1.50
CA SER A 8 -3.15 -26.59 -2.61
C SER A 8 -1.69 -26.74 -2.19
N ALA A 9 -1.18 -25.86 -1.31
CA ALA A 9 0.16 -26.02 -0.76
C ALA A 9 0.28 -27.32 0.04
N LYS A 10 -0.71 -27.64 0.87
CA LYS A 10 -0.75 -28.91 1.63
C LYS A 10 -0.81 -30.13 0.71
N ASP A 11 -1.61 -30.08 -0.35
CA ASP A 11 -1.73 -31.17 -1.33
C ASP A 11 -0.38 -31.42 -2.04
N LEU A 12 0.45 -30.39 -2.19
CA LEU A 12 1.81 -30.46 -2.71
C LEU A 12 2.87 -30.80 -1.63
N GLY A 13 2.46 -31.09 -0.39
CA GLY A 13 3.37 -31.41 0.71
C GLY A 13 4.04 -30.21 1.38
N PHE A 14 3.63 -28.99 1.05
CA PHE A 14 4.15 -27.76 1.65
C PHE A 14 3.26 -27.22 2.76
N LYS A 15 3.88 -26.65 3.80
CA LYS A 15 3.18 -25.91 4.85
C LYS A 15 3.56 -24.44 4.76
N LEU A 16 2.57 -23.59 4.47
CA LEU A 16 2.77 -22.13 4.46
C LEU A 16 2.80 -21.62 5.91
N CYS A 17 3.94 -21.08 6.33
CA CYS A 17 4.16 -20.49 7.65
C CYS A 17 4.84 -19.11 7.50
N PRO A 18 4.20 -18.13 6.85
CA PRO A 18 4.81 -16.81 6.67
C PRO A 18 4.95 -16.09 8.02
N SER A 19 6.12 -15.50 8.27
CA SER A 19 6.32 -14.57 9.39
C SER A 19 5.77 -13.17 9.07
N THR A 20 5.82 -12.77 7.80
CA THR A 20 5.29 -11.49 7.31
C THR A 20 4.58 -11.69 5.98
N ILE A 21 3.45 -10.99 5.79
CA ILE A 21 2.74 -10.89 4.51
C ILE A 21 2.68 -9.42 4.12
N VAL A 22 3.13 -9.09 2.92
CA VAL A 22 2.94 -7.77 2.32
C VAL A 22 1.73 -7.82 1.40
N SER A 23 0.74 -6.97 1.66
CA SER A 23 -0.52 -6.93 0.94
C SER A 23 -0.91 -5.51 0.58
N ASP A 24 -1.81 -5.38 -0.38
CA ASP A 24 -2.51 -4.14 -0.65
C ASP A 24 -3.43 -3.79 0.54
N PHE A 25 -3.89 -2.55 0.61
CA PHE A 25 -4.69 -2.02 1.72
C PHE A 25 -6.16 -2.47 1.67
N GLU A 26 -6.40 -3.76 1.39
CA GLU A 26 -7.73 -4.37 1.38
C GLU A 26 -8.05 -5.03 2.72
N GLN A 27 -9.00 -4.46 3.46
CA GLN A 27 -9.34 -4.92 4.81
C GLN A 27 -9.78 -6.39 4.82
N ALA A 28 -10.54 -6.83 3.81
CA ALA A 28 -10.99 -8.21 3.73
C ALA A 28 -9.82 -9.20 3.56
N ALA A 29 -8.81 -8.84 2.77
CA ALA A 29 -7.61 -9.65 2.58
C ALA A 29 -6.77 -9.70 3.86
N ILE A 30 -6.53 -8.54 4.49
CA ILE A 30 -5.80 -8.42 5.76
C ILE A 30 -6.43 -9.31 6.83
N ASN A 31 -7.75 -9.19 7.04
CA ASN A 31 -8.48 -10.01 8.00
C ASN A 31 -8.36 -11.51 7.67
N ALA A 32 -8.43 -11.89 6.39
CA ALA A 32 -8.30 -13.28 5.97
C ALA A 32 -6.89 -13.84 6.27
N TYR A 33 -5.84 -13.05 6.10
CA TYR A 33 -4.47 -13.46 6.43
C TYR A 33 -4.29 -13.68 7.93
N GLU A 34 -4.76 -12.75 8.76
CA GLU A 34 -4.69 -12.83 10.22
C GLU A 34 -5.49 -14.02 10.77
N LEU A 35 -6.63 -14.35 10.15
CA LEU A 35 -7.43 -15.52 10.51
C LEU A 35 -6.75 -16.84 10.10
N CYS A 36 -6.07 -16.86 8.96
CA CYS A 36 -5.51 -18.09 8.39
C CYS A 36 -4.11 -18.44 8.90
N PHE A 37 -3.31 -17.43 9.27
CA PHE A 37 -1.93 -17.62 9.72
C PHE A 37 -1.74 -17.08 11.13
N LYS A 38 -1.37 -17.97 12.07
CA LYS A 38 -1.09 -17.57 13.45
C LYS A 38 0.20 -16.75 13.52
N ASN A 39 0.19 -15.68 14.32
CA ASN A 39 1.34 -14.81 14.58
C ASN A 39 1.95 -14.15 13.33
N VAL A 40 1.19 -14.07 12.22
CA VAL A 40 1.66 -13.39 11.02
C VAL A 40 1.65 -11.88 11.23
N ILE A 41 2.69 -11.20 10.75
CA ILE A 41 2.69 -9.74 10.66
C ILE A 41 2.19 -9.36 9.27
N VAL A 42 1.03 -8.69 9.19
CA VAL A 42 0.57 -8.13 7.91
C VAL A 42 1.10 -6.71 7.76
N LYS A 43 1.74 -6.44 6.64
CA LYS A 43 2.25 -5.13 6.24
C LYS A 43 1.54 -4.67 4.96
N GLY A 44 1.21 -3.39 4.91
CA GLY A 44 0.72 -2.74 3.70
C GLY A 44 1.87 -2.50 2.72
N CYS A 45 1.65 -2.75 1.43
CA CYS A 45 2.63 -2.53 0.40
C CYS A 45 3.03 -1.04 0.33
N HIS A 46 4.34 -0.75 0.42
CA HIS A 46 4.84 0.62 0.36
C HIS A 46 4.50 1.30 -0.97
N PHE A 47 4.58 0.57 -2.09
CA PHE A 47 4.19 1.10 -3.39
C PHE A 47 2.74 1.59 -3.38
N HIS A 48 1.81 0.76 -2.90
CA HIS A 48 0.40 1.12 -2.79
C HIS A 48 0.15 2.29 -1.83
N PHE A 49 0.87 2.35 -0.71
CA PHE A 49 0.82 3.50 0.20
C PHE A 49 1.21 4.79 -0.53
N THR A 50 2.37 4.80 -1.22
CA THR A 50 2.79 5.99 -1.97
C THR A 50 1.84 6.34 -3.11
N GLN A 51 1.23 5.34 -3.75
CA GLN A 51 0.25 5.52 -4.81
C GLN A 51 -1.03 6.15 -4.29
N CYS A 52 -1.53 5.73 -3.12
CA CYS A 52 -2.70 6.33 -2.48
C CYS A 52 -2.48 7.82 -2.20
N LEU A 53 -1.32 8.19 -1.62
CA LEU A 53 -0.99 9.58 -1.37
C LEU A 53 -0.91 10.40 -2.66
N SER A 54 -0.24 9.84 -3.68
CA SER A 54 -0.08 10.49 -4.99
C SER A 54 -1.41 10.67 -5.72
N LYS A 55 -2.32 9.70 -5.65
CA LYS A 55 -3.66 9.78 -6.24
C LYS A 55 -4.53 10.80 -5.50
N ASN A 56 -4.44 10.84 -4.17
CA ASN A 56 -5.24 11.76 -3.36
C ASN A 56 -4.85 13.22 -3.61
N ILE A 57 -3.55 13.55 -3.61
CA ILE A 57 -3.11 14.94 -3.85
C ILE A 57 -3.50 15.45 -5.24
N GLN A 58 -3.50 14.58 -6.24
CA GLN A 58 -3.97 14.90 -7.59
C GLN A 58 -5.49 15.13 -7.59
N LYS A 59 -6.26 14.25 -6.91
CA LYS A 59 -7.71 14.37 -6.79
C LYS A 59 -8.16 15.68 -6.14
N VAL A 60 -7.44 16.19 -5.14
CA VAL A 60 -7.75 17.50 -4.51
C VAL A 60 -7.36 18.70 -5.39
N GLY A 61 -6.81 18.46 -6.58
CA GLY A 61 -6.60 19.48 -7.62
C GLY A 61 -5.18 20.05 -7.68
N TYR A 62 -4.16 19.24 -7.38
CA TYR A 62 -2.73 19.56 -7.56
C TYR A 62 -2.06 18.66 -8.62
N CYS A 63 -2.79 18.27 -9.67
CA CYS A 63 -2.25 17.39 -10.71
C CYS A 63 -0.99 17.97 -11.37
N GLU A 64 -1.05 19.23 -11.77
CA GLU A 64 0.05 19.91 -12.49
C GLU A 64 1.24 20.16 -11.56
N GLU A 65 0.99 20.65 -10.36
CA GLU A 65 2.01 20.92 -9.34
C GLU A 65 2.75 19.64 -8.94
N TYR A 66 2.00 18.57 -8.67
CA TYR A 66 2.59 17.30 -8.30
C TYR A 66 3.42 16.70 -9.46
N SER A 67 2.93 16.81 -10.70
CA SER A 67 3.60 16.24 -11.89
C SER A 67 4.82 17.04 -12.33
N SER A 68 4.80 18.36 -12.17
CA SER A 68 5.93 19.25 -12.44
C SER A 68 7.07 19.13 -11.43
N LYS A 69 6.97 18.21 -10.46
CA LYS A 69 7.96 17.98 -9.39
C LYS A 69 8.26 19.26 -8.59
N ASN A 70 7.24 20.07 -8.35
CA ASN A 70 7.38 21.29 -7.58
C ASN A 70 7.31 21.02 -6.06
N LYS A 71 7.13 22.07 -5.27
CA LYS A 71 7.04 22.00 -3.80
C LYS A 71 5.94 21.08 -3.27
N VAL A 72 4.82 20.92 -3.99
CA VAL A 72 3.77 19.94 -3.64
C VAL A 72 4.31 18.52 -3.73
N ASN A 73 5.10 18.21 -4.76
CA ASN A 73 5.76 16.92 -4.87
C ASN A 73 6.70 16.64 -3.68
N GLU A 74 7.49 17.64 -3.28
CA GLU A 74 8.37 17.55 -2.12
C GLU A 74 7.61 17.26 -0.83
N TRP A 75 6.54 18.02 -0.54
CA TRP A 75 5.70 17.78 0.64
C TRP A 75 5.12 16.38 0.66
N ILE A 76 4.62 15.90 -0.49
CA ILE A 76 4.07 14.55 -0.60
C ILE A 76 5.15 13.48 -0.42
N ASN A 77 6.38 13.73 -0.87
CA ASN A 77 7.50 12.83 -0.61
C ASN A 77 7.89 12.82 0.89
N MET A 78 7.76 13.95 1.59
CA MET A 78 7.92 13.97 3.05
C MET A 78 6.87 13.08 3.73
N PHE A 79 5.58 13.19 3.35
CA PHE A 79 4.53 12.28 3.85
C PHE A 79 4.81 10.81 3.52
N LYS A 80 5.28 10.50 2.31
CA LYS A 80 5.69 9.13 1.94
C LYS A 80 6.83 8.62 2.81
N SER A 81 7.76 9.49 3.19
CA SER A 81 8.94 9.13 3.97
C SER A 81 8.64 8.76 5.43
N LEU A 82 7.49 9.19 5.97
CA LEU A 82 7.06 8.87 7.34
C LEU A 82 7.00 7.36 7.63
N THR A 83 6.81 6.54 6.60
CA THR A 83 6.82 5.07 6.71
C THR A 83 8.17 4.51 7.17
N PHE A 84 9.26 5.25 6.96
CA PHE A 84 10.62 4.85 7.30
C PHE A 84 11.12 5.48 8.59
N LEU A 85 10.25 6.14 9.36
CA LEU A 85 10.60 6.68 10.66
C LEU A 85 10.24 5.68 11.75
N LEU A 86 11.00 5.72 12.84
CA LEU A 86 10.59 5.09 14.09
C LEU A 86 9.21 5.64 14.46
N GLN A 87 8.27 4.77 14.85
CA GLN A 87 6.87 5.15 15.07
C GLN A 87 6.72 6.31 16.06
N ASP A 88 7.55 6.33 17.11
CA ASP A 88 7.55 7.39 18.12
C ASP A 88 7.98 8.76 17.58
N LEU A 89 8.71 8.80 16.46
CA LEU A 89 9.14 10.04 15.79
C LEU A 89 8.14 10.54 14.75
N ILE A 90 7.18 9.71 14.33
CA ILE A 90 6.17 10.09 13.33
C ILE A 90 5.38 11.33 13.78
N PRO A 91 4.95 11.47 15.05
CA PRO A 91 4.21 12.65 15.46
C PRO A 91 4.99 13.95 15.31
N SER A 92 6.23 13.97 15.79
CA SER A 92 7.10 15.15 15.66
C SER A 92 7.43 15.47 14.21
N ALA A 93 7.69 14.45 13.38
CA ALA A 93 7.93 14.64 11.95
C ALA A 93 6.69 15.16 11.23
N PHE A 94 5.50 14.65 11.58
CA PHE A 94 4.23 15.13 11.03
C PHE A 94 4.01 16.61 11.37
N ASP A 95 4.27 17.03 12.61
CA ASP A 95 4.13 18.42 13.02
C ASP A 95 5.11 19.34 12.27
N LEU A 96 6.35 18.90 12.09
CA LEU A 96 7.33 19.62 11.27
C LEU A 96 6.85 19.79 9.83
N ILE A 97 6.38 18.72 9.19
CA ILE A 97 5.81 18.79 7.84
C ILE A 97 4.63 19.75 7.83
N ASN A 98 3.70 19.62 8.77
CA ASN A 98 2.49 20.45 8.87
C ASN A 98 2.80 21.95 9.00
N ASN A 99 3.94 22.30 9.59
CA ASN A 99 4.41 23.68 9.70
C ASN A 99 4.97 24.25 8.39
N LEU A 100 5.48 23.40 7.50
CA LEU A 100 5.99 23.81 6.17
C LEU A 100 4.88 24.02 5.13
N LEU A 101 3.67 23.53 5.40
CA LEU A 101 2.55 23.54 4.47
C LEU A 101 1.88 24.92 4.36
N PRO A 102 1.25 25.23 3.21
CA PRO A 102 0.55 26.49 3.01
C PRO A 102 -0.64 26.57 3.97
N LYS A 103 -0.59 27.52 4.90
CA LYS A 103 -1.68 27.76 5.85
C LYS A 103 -2.89 28.32 5.10
N TYR A 104 -4.09 27.96 5.57
CA TYR A 104 -5.37 28.43 5.03
C TYR A 104 -5.68 28.02 3.58
N ASN A 105 -5.03 26.98 3.05
CA ASN A 105 -5.34 26.41 1.75
C ASN A 105 -6.36 25.27 1.87
N SER A 106 -7.58 25.48 1.34
CA SER A 106 -8.68 24.49 1.46
C SER A 106 -8.38 23.15 0.80
N LYS A 107 -7.78 23.15 -0.41
CA LYS A 107 -7.41 21.92 -1.13
C LYS A 107 -6.36 21.11 -0.36
N PHE A 108 -5.36 21.78 0.22
CA PHE A 108 -4.32 21.08 0.98
C PHE A 108 -4.86 20.57 2.33
N ASN A 109 -5.77 21.31 2.96
CA ASN A 109 -6.47 20.85 4.16
C ASN A 109 -7.29 19.58 3.87
N GLU A 110 -7.88 19.44 2.68
CA GLU A 110 -8.55 18.21 2.26
C GLU A 110 -7.60 17.01 2.23
N PHE A 111 -6.40 17.17 1.64
CA PHE A 111 -5.35 16.15 1.67
C PHE A 111 -4.93 15.80 3.11
N LEU A 112 -4.75 16.80 3.98
CA LEU A 112 -4.36 16.58 5.38
C LEU A 112 -5.44 15.82 6.16
N ASN A 113 -6.71 16.15 5.96
CA ASN A 113 -7.82 15.45 6.60
C ASN A 113 -7.85 13.99 6.14
N TYR A 114 -7.74 13.76 4.82
CA TYR A 114 -7.59 12.41 4.28
C TYR A 114 -6.41 11.65 4.91
N PHE A 115 -5.24 12.30 5.04
CA PHE A 115 -4.06 11.65 5.60
C PHE A 115 -4.27 11.26 7.07
N LYS A 116 -4.84 12.16 7.86
CA LYS A 116 -5.16 11.91 9.27
C LYS A 116 -6.17 10.77 9.42
N ASP A 117 -7.28 10.82 8.71
CA ASP A 117 -8.35 9.83 8.83
C ASP A 117 -7.89 8.44 8.34
N THR A 118 -7.02 8.40 7.34
CA THR A 118 -6.60 7.13 6.72
C THR A 118 -5.36 6.52 7.38
N TRP A 119 -4.38 7.34 7.78
CA TRP A 119 -3.02 6.88 8.13
C TRP A 119 -2.53 7.29 9.53
N TYR A 120 -3.06 8.37 10.13
CA TYR A 120 -2.41 9.02 11.29
C TYR A 120 -3.28 9.29 12.54
N GLY A 121 -4.60 9.15 12.48
CA GLY A 121 -5.51 9.50 13.59
C GLY A 121 -5.41 8.60 14.84
N ASN A 122 -5.66 9.18 16.02
CA ASN A 122 -5.45 8.50 17.31
C ASN A 122 -6.58 7.54 17.75
N SER A 123 -7.80 7.63 17.19
CA SER A 123 -8.95 6.88 17.73
C SER A 123 -9.86 6.21 16.69
N LYS A 124 -9.78 6.62 15.41
CA LYS A 124 -10.53 6.01 14.29
C LYS A 124 -9.73 6.04 12.98
N VAL A 125 -8.46 5.66 13.01
CA VAL A 125 -7.65 5.57 11.80
C VAL A 125 -8.02 4.32 11.00
N LYS A 126 -8.14 4.46 9.67
CA LYS A 126 -8.46 3.34 8.79
C LYS A 126 -7.35 2.27 8.77
N TYR A 127 -6.09 2.70 8.77
CA TYR A 127 -4.92 1.81 8.74
C TYR A 127 -3.94 2.19 9.84
N SER A 128 -3.63 1.24 10.73
CA SER A 128 -2.72 1.47 11.86
C SER A 128 -1.28 1.73 11.39
N PHE A 129 -0.48 2.43 12.20
CA PHE A 129 0.95 2.62 11.95
C PHE A 129 1.67 1.29 11.69
N ASN A 130 1.35 0.25 12.46
CA ASN A 130 1.95 -1.08 12.28
C ASN A 130 1.75 -1.64 10.87
N LEU A 131 0.62 -1.33 10.22
CA LEU A 131 0.34 -1.81 8.87
C LEU A 131 1.20 -1.10 7.83
N TRP A 132 1.24 0.24 7.81
CA TRP A 132 1.88 1.01 6.73
C TRP A 132 3.31 1.46 7.03
N ASN A 133 3.80 1.35 8.27
CA ASN A 133 5.18 1.66 8.65
C ASN A 133 6.13 0.48 8.36
N HIS A 134 7.30 0.82 7.82
CA HIS A 134 8.33 -0.10 7.35
C HIS A 134 9.71 0.10 7.99
N TYR A 135 9.80 0.83 9.12
CA TYR A 135 11.09 1.07 9.80
C TYR A 135 11.81 -0.24 10.15
N TYR A 136 11.08 -1.20 10.74
CA TYR A 136 11.60 -2.52 11.11
C TYR A 136 11.31 -3.61 10.05
N THR A 137 10.84 -3.25 8.85
CA THR A 137 10.55 -4.27 7.83
C THR A 137 11.85 -4.73 7.17
N GLU A 138 12.20 -5.99 7.41
CA GLU A 138 13.24 -6.73 6.73
C GLU A 138 12.69 -7.38 5.45
N GLY A 139 13.46 -7.36 4.35
CA GLY A 139 13.05 -7.94 3.07
C GLY A 139 12.21 -7.02 2.18
N THR A 140 11.37 -7.61 1.32
CA THR A 140 10.61 -6.89 0.30
C THR A 140 9.49 -6.03 0.92
N ARG A 141 9.50 -4.74 0.63
CA ARG A 141 8.49 -3.75 1.10
C ARG A 141 7.43 -3.44 0.04
N THR A 142 7.65 -3.95 -1.17
CA THR A 142 6.78 -3.79 -2.31
C THR A 142 6.35 -5.16 -2.81
N ASN A 143 5.19 -5.19 -3.44
CA ASN A 143 4.67 -6.32 -4.21
C ASN A 143 5.13 -6.25 -5.69
N ASN A 144 6.16 -5.45 -6.03
CA ASN A 144 6.60 -5.20 -7.41
C ASN A 144 6.86 -6.50 -8.20
N HIS A 145 7.28 -7.57 -7.54
CA HIS A 145 7.45 -8.88 -8.19
C HIS A 145 6.12 -9.49 -8.63
N VAL A 146 5.09 -9.39 -7.80
CA VAL A 146 3.72 -9.83 -8.10
C VAL A 146 3.11 -8.95 -9.19
N GLU A 147 3.27 -7.63 -9.09
CA GLU A 147 2.78 -6.69 -10.09
C GLU A 147 3.49 -6.86 -11.43
N GLY A 148 4.81 -7.07 -11.43
CA GLY A 148 5.59 -7.35 -12.64
C GLY A 148 5.19 -8.68 -13.28
N TYR A 149 4.86 -9.70 -12.49
CA TYR A 149 4.30 -10.96 -12.98
C TYR A 149 2.90 -10.75 -13.58
N ASN A 150 2.01 -10.06 -12.88
CA ASN A 150 0.67 -9.74 -13.37
C ASN A 150 0.71 -8.89 -14.65
N HIS A 151 1.63 -7.92 -14.73
CA HIS A 151 1.84 -7.09 -15.91
C HIS A 151 2.36 -7.91 -17.10
N LYS A 152 3.31 -8.82 -16.86
CA LYS A 152 3.75 -9.77 -17.91
C LYS A 152 2.57 -10.60 -18.41
N ILE A 153 1.79 -11.20 -17.51
CA ILE A 153 0.59 -11.96 -17.89
C ILE A 153 -0.39 -11.10 -18.69
N ASN A 154 -0.70 -9.89 -18.24
CA ASN A 154 -1.63 -9.00 -18.93
C ASN A 154 -1.12 -8.62 -20.34
N ASN A 155 0.19 -8.40 -20.48
CA ASN A 155 0.81 -8.18 -21.79
C ASN A 155 0.74 -9.41 -22.70
N TYR A 156 0.90 -10.62 -22.15
CA TYR A 156 0.75 -11.86 -22.91
C TYR A 156 -0.71 -12.08 -23.34
N ILE A 157 -1.67 -11.71 -22.48
CA ILE A 157 -3.09 -11.91 -22.74
C ILE A 157 -3.67 -10.84 -23.70
N ASN A 158 -3.05 -9.67 -23.81
CA ASN A 158 -3.25 -8.65 -24.86
C ASN A 158 -4.70 -8.15 -25.10
N TYR A 159 -5.62 -8.41 -24.16
CA TYR A 159 -7.00 -7.90 -24.15
C TYR A 159 -7.38 -7.45 -22.74
N ALA A 160 -8.11 -6.34 -22.60
CA ALA A 160 -8.50 -5.76 -21.30
C ALA A 160 -9.47 -6.66 -20.49
N HIS A 161 -10.27 -7.49 -21.17
CA HIS A 161 -11.21 -8.44 -20.57
C HIS A 161 -11.12 -9.80 -21.28
N PRO A 162 -10.08 -10.59 -21.01
CA PRO A 162 -9.89 -11.86 -21.67
C PRO A 162 -10.91 -12.89 -21.20
N HIS A 163 -11.44 -13.67 -22.15
CA HIS A 163 -12.29 -14.80 -21.82
C HIS A 163 -11.51 -15.82 -20.97
N ILE A 164 -12.16 -16.46 -20.01
CA ILE A 164 -11.50 -17.32 -19.00
C ILE A 164 -10.63 -18.43 -19.63
N TYR A 165 -11.01 -18.93 -20.80
CA TYR A 165 -10.25 -19.90 -21.58
C TYR A 165 -8.91 -19.36 -22.09
N SER A 166 -8.86 -18.09 -22.52
CA SER A 166 -7.64 -17.43 -22.99
C SER A 166 -6.65 -17.24 -21.83
N SER A 167 -7.16 -16.90 -20.64
CA SER A 167 -6.36 -16.79 -19.43
C SER A 167 -5.78 -18.14 -19.00
N ILE A 168 -6.59 -19.22 -19.03
CA ILE A 168 -6.14 -20.57 -18.67
C ILE A 168 -5.05 -21.08 -19.62
N ASN A 169 -5.19 -20.86 -20.94
CA ASN A 169 -4.18 -21.30 -21.90
C ASN A 169 -2.85 -20.55 -21.77
N THR A 170 -2.90 -19.28 -21.36
CA THR A 170 -1.70 -18.47 -21.15
C THR A 170 -0.93 -18.91 -19.89
N LEU A 171 -1.62 -19.41 -18.87
CA LEU A 171 -1.02 -19.86 -17.61
C LEU A 171 -0.47 -21.30 -17.64
N LYS A 172 -0.62 -22.02 -18.76
CA LYS A 172 -0.13 -23.40 -18.93
C LYS A 172 1.35 -23.49 -19.38
N TYR A 173 1.97 -22.35 -19.68
CA TYR A 173 3.37 -22.21 -20.08
C TYR A 173 4.09 -21.27 -19.13
#